data_AF-A0A437NZ62-F1
#
_entry.id   AF-A0A437NZ62-F1
#
_cell.length_a   1.000
_cell.length_b   1.000
_cell.length_c   1.000
_cell.angle_alpha   90.00
_cell.angle_beta   90.00
_cell.angle_gamma   90.00
#
_symmetry.space_group_name_H-M   'P 1'
#
loop_
_entity.id
_entity.type
_entity.pdbx_description
1 polymer ?
#
loop_
_entity_poly.entity_id
_entity_poly.type
_entity_poly.pdbx_seq_one_letter_code
_entity_poly.pdbx_strand_id
1 'polypeptide(L)'
;MPAALPLALFGAHLVLAAADGPPKLDIEGTCNSAGRTSVSQDASSDGCLRSERSAGDELRKRWGDFSAAAKRQCSGQSQAGGFPSYVETLTCLELASGSVPTTSPSNGATAGPGGPATTGSVGRGAGQEGSRMTREPDPSQRTDPLKVLGKPAS
;
A
#
# COMPACT_ATOMS: atom_id res chain seq x y z
N MET A 1 -19.59 -44.62 43.87
CA MET A 1 -19.69 -44.39 42.42
C MET A 1 -21.08 -43.86 42.12
N PRO A 2 -21.21 -42.66 41.55
CA PRO A 2 -21.99 -42.56 40.32
C PRO A 2 -21.28 -41.74 39.23
N ALA A 3 -21.74 -42.01 38.01
CA ALA A 3 -21.07 -41.83 36.74
C ALA A 3 -21.02 -40.38 36.24
N ALA A 4 -19.91 -40.04 35.58
CA ALA A 4 -19.76 -38.85 34.76
C ALA A 4 -20.34 -39.08 33.35
N LEU A 5 -21.04 -38.09 32.82
CA LEU A 5 -21.47 -38.03 31.41
C LEU A 5 -20.93 -36.73 30.81
N PRO A 6 -20.03 -36.76 29.81
CA PRO A 6 -19.59 -35.56 29.12
C PRO A 6 -20.56 -35.27 27.97
N LEU A 7 -21.30 -34.16 28.08
CA LEU A 7 -22.05 -33.59 26.97
C LEU A 7 -21.07 -32.81 26.07
N ALA A 8 -20.47 -33.49 25.11
CA ALA A 8 -19.69 -32.87 24.04
C ALA A 8 -20.66 -32.23 23.03
N LEU A 9 -20.92 -30.93 23.19
CA LEU A 9 -21.58 -30.09 22.18
C LEU A 9 -20.57 -29.79 21.06
N PHE A 10 -20.56 -30.64 20.02
CA PHE A 10 -19.93 -30.28 18.75
C PHE A 10 -20.82 -29.25 18.04
N GLY A 11 -20.49 -27.96 18.23
CA GLY A 11 -21.12 -26.88 17.49
C GLY A 11 -20.81 -27.02 16.00
N ALA A 12 -21.85 -27.20 15.19
CA ALA A 12 -21.74 -27.10 13.73
C ALA A 12 -21.38 -25.65 13.37
N HIS A 13 -20.11 -25.39 13.09
CA HIS A 13 -19.67 -24.13 12.53
C HIS A 13 -20.16 -24.07 11.07
N LEU A 14 -21.31 -23.43 10.85
CA LEU A 14 -21.77 -23.07 9.52
C LEU A 14 -20.74 -22.13 8.89
N VAL A 15 -19.92 -22.64 7.98
CA VAL A 15 -19.08 -21.82 7.11
C VAL A 15 -20.03 -21.17 6.10
N LEU A 16 -20.50 -19.97 6.43
CA LEU A 16 -21.23 -19.13 5.49
C LEU A 16 -20.25 -18.75 4.39
N ALA A 17 -20.42 -19.33 3.20
CA ALA A 17 -19.75 -18.88 1.99
C ALA A 17 -20.23 -17.45 1.73
N ALA A 18 -19.45 -16.47 2.21
CA ALA A 18 -19.68 -15.07 1.88
C ALA A 18 -19.58 -14.95 0.35
N ALA A 19 -20.51 -14.22 -0.26
CA ALA A 19 -20.44 -13.90 -1.68
C ALA A 19 -19.01 -13.48 -2.03
N ASP A 20 -18.36 -14.19 -2.96
CA ASP A 20 -16.92 -14.20 -3.22
C ASP A 20 -16.39 -12.90 -3.86
N GLY A 21 -16.91 -11.74 -3.47
CA GLY A 21 -16.51 -10.43 -3.97
C GLY A 21 -16.17 -9.45 -2.86
N PRO A 22 -15.37 -8.41 -3.19
CA PRO A 22 -15.12 -7.32 -2.27
C PRO A 22 -16.41 -6.57 -1.90
N PRO A 23 -16.46 -5.92 -0.72
CA PRO A 23 -17.61 -5.10 -0.33
C PRO A 23 -17.85 -3.98 -1.35
N LYS A 24 -19.12 -3.61 -1.54
CA LYS A 24 -19.48 -2.42 -2.34
C LYS A 24 -19.24 -1.17 -1.50
N LEU A 25 -18.30 -0.33 -1.93
CA LEU A 25 -17.95 0.93 -1.29
C LEU A 25 -18.60 2.09 -2.06
N ASP A 26 -19.10 3.09 -1.33
CA ASP A 26 -19.56 4.35 -1.91
C ASP A 26 -18.36 5.26 -2.22
N ILE A 27 -17.79 5.06 -3.40
CA ILE A 27 -16.61 5.82 -3.85
C ILE A 27 -16.97 7.28 -4.20
N GLU A 28 -18.25 7.58 -4.48
CA GLU A 28 -18.69 8.95 -4.78
C GLU A 28 -18.73 9.76 -3.48
N GLY A 29 -19.27 9.19 -2.41
CA GLY A 29 -19.20 9.75 -1.06
C GLY A 29 -17.77 9.96 -0.59
N THR A 30 -16.89 8.97 -0.81
CA THR A 30 -15.46 9.09 -0.50
C THR A 30 -14.77 10.20 -1.29
N CYS A 31 -14.98 10.27 -2.60
CA CYS A 31 -14.31 11.25 -3.46
C CYS A 31 -14.83 12.68 -3.34
N ASN A 32 -16.07 12.86 -2.85
CA ASN A 32 -16.66 14.18 -2.59
C ASN A 32 -16.44 14.65 -1.14
N SER A 33 -15.76 13.86 -0.32
CA SER A 33 -15.52 14.23 1.07
C SER A 33 -14.41 15.26 1.22
N ALA A 34 -14.67 16.31 2.01
CA ALA A 34 -13.73 17.42 2.23
C ALA A 34 -12.38 17.00 2.86
N GLY A 35 -12.34 15.83 3.51
CA GLY A 35 -11.12 15.27 4.11
C GLY A 35 -10.15 14.62 3.11
N ARG A 36 -10.60 14.30 1.89
CA ARG A 36 -9.80 13.61 0.86
C ARG A 36 -9.20 14.55 -0.18
N THR A 37 -9.80 15.71 -0.39
CA THR A 37 -9.35 16.75 -1.32
C THR A 37 -8.04 17.43 -0.92
N SER A 38 -7.56 17.25 0.32
CA SER A 38 -6.34 17.87 0.85
C SER A 38 -5.05 17.05 0.64
N VAL A 39 -5.14 15.79 0.20
CA VAL A 39 -4.01 14.83 0.27
C VAL A 39 -3.28 14.63 -1.08
N SER A 40 -3.79 15.14 -2.22
CA SER A 40 -3.10 14.96 -3.52
C SER A 40 -3.36 16.12 -4.48
N GLN A 41 -2.33 16.60 -5.18
CA GLN A 41 -2.48 17.67 -6.18
C GLN A 41 -3.19 17.19 -7.47
N ASP A 42 -3.37 15.88 -7.64
CA ASP A 42 -4.23 15.23 -8.63
C ASP A 42 -5.69 15.01 -8.15
N ALA A 43 -6.05 15.51 -6.95
CA ALA A 43 -7.35 15.31 -6.29
C ALA A 43 -8.49 16.16 -6.89
N SER A 44 -8.61 16.19 -8.22
CA SER A 44 -9.92 16.38 -8.81
C SER A 44 -10.80 15.18 -8.41
N SER A 45 -12.09 15.40 -8.18
CA SER A 45 -13.05 14.32 -7.93
C SER A 45 -12.95 13.23 -9.01
N ASP A 46 -12.70 13.61 -10.26
CA ASP A 46 -12.48 12.68 -11.37
C ASP A 46 -11.22 11.81 -11.20
N GLY A 47 -10.14 12.39 -10.71
CA GLY A 47 -8.90 11.66 -10.43
C GLY A 47 -9.12 10.61 -9.34
N CYS A 48 -9.78 11.00 -8.25
CA CYS A 48 -10.18 10.08 -7.19
C CYS A 48 -11.08 8.96 -7.73
N LEU A 49 -12.14 9.30 -8.46
CA LEU A 49 -13.07 8.30 -9.00
C LEU A 49 -12.38 7.33 -9.96
N ARG A 50 -11.44 7.79 -10.79
CA ARG A 50 -10.65 6.90 -11.66
C ARG A 50 -9.82 5.92 -10.84
N SER A 51 -9.08 6.41 -9.84
CA SER A 51 -8.24 5.58 -8.97
C SER A 51 -9.06 4.55 -8.20
N GLU A 52 -10.18 4.97 -7.61
CA GLU A 52 -11.08 4.09 -6.84
C GLU A 52 -11.74 3.03 -7.73
N ARG A 53 -12.19 3.39 -8.95
CA ARG A 53 -12.73 2.42 -9.91
C ARG A 53 -11.67 1.41 -10.33
N SER A 54 -10.48 1.88 -10.70
CA SER A 54 -9.38 1.02 -11.13
C SER A 54 -8.94 0.07 -10.01
N ALA A 55 -8.84 0.55 -8.78
CA ALA A 55 -8.52 -0.29 -7.63
C ALA A 55 -9.65 -1.29 -7.34
N GLY A 56 -10.92 -0.89 -7.47
CA GLY A 56 -12.07 -1.78 -7.30
C GLY A 56 -12.15 -2.87 -8.37
N ASP A 57 -11.77 -2.56 -9.61
CA ASP A 57 -11.63 -3.55 -10.69
C ASP A 57 -10.54 -4.58 -10.37
N GLU A 58 -9.37 -4.11 -9.94
CA GLU A 58 -8.24 -4.97 -9.63
C GLU A 58 -8.51 -5.84 -8.39
N LEU A 59 -9.11 -5.25 -7.36
CA LEU A 59 -9.52 -5.96 -6.16
C LEU A 59 -10.53 -7.07 -6.49
N ARG A 60 -11.46 -6.84 -7.42
CA ARG A 60 -12.40 -7.89 -7.87
C ARG A 60 -11.70 -9.04 -8.56
N LYS A 61 -10.73 -8.77 -9.44
CA LYS A 61 -10.00 -9.81 -10.17
C LYS A 61 -9.19 -10.70 -9.22
N ARG A 62 -8.53 -10.08 -8.24
CA ARG A 62 -7.60 -10.74 -7.32
C ARG A 62 -8.23 -11.14 -5.99
N TRP A 63 -9.54 -10.91 -5.80
CA TRP A 63 -10.21 -11.19 -4.53
C TRP A 63 -9.96 -12.64 -4.10
N GLY A 64 -10.05 -13.60 -5.03
CA GLY A 64 -9.79 -15.02 -4.74
C GLY A 64 -8.39 -15.31 -4.18
N ASP A 65 -7.39 -14.51 -4.52
CA ASP A 65 -5.98 -14.74 -4.18
C ASP A 65 -5.64 -14.37 -2.73
N PHE A 66 -6.47 -13.55 -2.09
CA PHE A 66 -6.25 -13.09 -0.72
C PHE A 66 -6.91 -14.01 0.32
N SER A 67 -6.24 -14.19 1.46
CA SER A 67 -6.77 -14.99 2.57
C SER A 67 -8.04 -14.38 3.17
N ALA A 68 -8.93 -15.21 3.70
CA ALA A 68 -10.15 -14.75 4.36
C ALA A 68 -9.86 -13.80 5.55
N ALA A 69 -8.80 -14.08 6.31
CA ALA A 69 -8.37 -13.22 7.41
C ALA A 69 -7.94 -11.82 6.92
N ALA A 70 -7.12 -11.76 5.85
CA ALA A 70 -6.67 -10.50 5.27
C ALA A 70 -7.86 -9.69 4.71
N LYS A 71 -8.78 -10.34 3.99
CA LYS A 71 -10.02 -9.72 3.48
C LYS A 71 -10.81 -9.06 4.61
N ARG A 72 -11.05 -9.78 5.70
CA ARG A 72 -11.79 -9.27 6.87
C ARG A 72 -11.07 -8.11 7.56
N GLN A 73 -9.75 -8.22 7.73
CA GLN A 73 -8.95 -7.17 8.36
C GLN A 73 -8.92 -5.90 7.50
N CYS A 74 -8.52 -6.00 6.25
CA CYS A 74 -8.32 -4.83 5.38
C CYS A 74 -9.63 -4.12 5.04
N SER A 75 -10.72 -4.86 4.78
CA SER A 75 -12.04 -4.23 4.56
C SER A 75 -12.59 -3.56 5.82
N GLY A 76 -12.32 -4.09 7.00
CA GLY A 76 -12.70 -3.47 8.27
C GLY A 76 -11.94 -2.17 8.54
N GLN A 77 -10.62 -2.17 8.28
CA GLN A 77 -9.77 -0.99 8.46
C GLN A 77 -10.19 0.17 7.56
N SER A 78 -10.42 -0.09 6.27
CA SER A 78 -10.81 0.99 5.34
C SER A 78 -12.18 1.60 5.67
N GLN A 79 -13.13 0.81 6.19
CA GLN A 79 -14.43 1.34 6.64
C GLN A 79 -14.34 2.16 7.93
N ALA A 80 -13.45 1.77 8.85
CA ALA A 80 -13.27 2.47 10.13
C ALA A 80 -12.68 3.89 9.96
N GLY A 81 -11.94 4.15 8.87
CA GLY A 81 -11.34 5.44 8.56
C GLY A 81 -12.32 6.55 8.15
N GLY A 82 -13.63 6.26 8.09
CA GLY A 82 -14.68 7.23 7.74
C GLY A 82 -14.83 7.51 6.25
N PHE A 83 -13.84 7.14 5.44
CA PHE A 83 -13.82 7.30 3.98
C PHE A 83 -13.42 5.99 3.30
N PRO A 84 -14.37 5.06 3.10
CA PRO A 84 -14.07 3.74 2.55
C PRO A 84 -13.42 3.84 1.16
N SER A 85 -12.33 3.10 0.95
CA SER A 85 -11.48 3.19 -0.24
C SER A 85 -11.07 1.83 -0.76
N TYR A 86 -11.26 1.61 -2.07
CA TYR A 86 -10.72 0.44 -2.74
C TYR A 86 -9.21 0.50 -2.87
N VAL A 87 -8.63 1.70 -3.00
CA VAL A 87 -7.17 1.87 -3.04
C VAL A 87 -6.54 1.38 -1.74
N GLU A 88 -7.03 1.85 -0.59
CA GLU A 88 -6.50 1.42 0.71
C GLU A 88 -6.72 -0.07 0.96
N THR A 89 -7.91 -0.58 0.62
CA THR A 89 -8.23 -2.00 0.79
C THR A 89 -7.30 -2.87 -0.05
N LEU A 90 -7.10 -2.53 -1.33
CA LEU A 90 -6.21 -3.26 -2.22
C LEU A 90 -4.76 -3.20 -1.73
N THR A 91 -4.25 -2.02 -1.38
CA THR A 91 -2.88 -1.87 -0.87
C THR A 91 -2.66 -2.66 0.42
N CYS A 92 -3.62 -2.64 1.36
CA CYS A 92 -3.53 -3.43 2.59
C CYS A 92 -3.43 -4.93 2.28
N LEU A 93 -4.22 -5.42 1.32
CA LEU A 93 -4.21 -6.82 0.92
C LEU A 93 -2.91 -7.20 0.23
N GLU A 94 -2.38 -6.35 -0.64
CA GLU A 94 -1.10 -6.57 -1.31
C GLU A 94 0.07 -6.63 -0.32
N LEU A 95 0.04 -5.78 0.72
CA LEU A 95 1.01 -5.81 1.81
C LEU A 95 0.88 -7.11 2.61
N ALA A 96 -0.34 -7.52 2.93
CA ALA A 96 -0.61 -8.75 3.66
C ALA A 96 -0.23 -10.01 2.86
N SER A 97 -0.30 -9.97 1.53
CA SER A 97 0.12 -11.07 0.64
C SER A 97 1.59 -11.02 0.23
N GLY A 98 2.31 -9.94 0.56
CA GLY A 98 3.69 -9.74 0.10
C GLY A 98 3.81 -9.52 -1.41
N SER A 99 2.74 -9.10 -2.09
CA SER A 99 2.74 -8.86 -3.54
C SER A 99 3.17 -7.43 -3.91
N VAL A 100 3.46 -6.59 -2.92
CA VAL A 100 4.02 -5.25 -3.16
C VAL A 100 5.46 -5.40 -3.66
N PRO A 101 5.84 -4.76 -4.79
CA PRO A 101 7.22 -4.76 -5.25
C PRO A 101 8.13 -4.13 -4.19
N THR A 102 8.99 -4.93 -3.56
CA THR A 102 10.06 -4.42 -2.72
C THR A 102 11.14 -3.84 -3.62
N THR A 103 11.14 -2.52 -3.81
CA THR A 103 12.33 -1.83 -4.30
C THR A 103 13.38 -1.89 -3.19
N SER A 104 14.21 -2.93 -3.21
CA SER A 104 15.39 -2.97 -2.35
C SER A 104 16.29 -1.81 -2.76
N PRO A 105 16.50 -0.78 -1.93
CA PRO A 105 17.57 0.16 -2.21
C PRO A 105 18.85 -0.65 -2.02
N SER A 106 19.58 -0.91 -3.10
CA SER A 106 20.95 -1.40 -3.03
C SER A 106 21.85 -0.27 -2.49
N ASN A 107 21.59 0.16 -1.26
CA ASN A 107 22.48 0.98 -0.47
C ASN A 107 23.45 0.02 0.19
N GLY A 108 24.70 0.03 -0.30
CA GLY A 108 25.81 -0.69 0.30
C GLY A 108 26.06 -0.23 1.73
N ALA A 109 25.31 -0.78 2.68
CA ALA A 109 25.68 -0.80 4.08
C ALA A 109 26.62 -1.99 4.27
N THR A 110 27.92 -1.68 4.25
CA THR A 110 29.05 -2.43 4.82
C THR A 110 28.82 -3.94 5.00
N ALA A 111 29.06 -4.70 3.92
CA ALA A 111 29.36 -6.12 4.04
C ALA A 111 30.62 -6.30 4.89
N GLY A 112 30.52 -7.12 5.94
CA GLY A 112 31.67 -7.57 6.74
C GLY A 112 32.72 -8.29 5.87
N PRO A 113 33.96 -8.42 6.37
CA PRO A 113 35.09 -8.87 5.57
C PRO A 113 34.97 -10.35 5.21
N GLY A 114 34.82 -10.63 3.92
CA GLY A 114 34.89 -11.96 3.32
C GLY A 114 34.80 -11.88 1.81
N GLY A 115 35.96 -11.81 1.13
CA GLY A 115 36.05 -11.93 -0.33
C GLY A 115 35.74 -13.36 -0.83
N PRO A 116 35.80 -13.63 -2.16
CA PRO A 116 36.92 -13.20 -3.01
C PRO A 116 36.54 -12.43 -4.28
N ALA A 117 37.59 -11.87 -4.88
CA ALA A 117 37.70 -11.20 -6.18
C ALA A 117 36.96 -11.95 -7.32
N THR A 118 36.57 -11.35 -8.45
CA THR A 118 37.47 -10.77 -9.47
C THR A 118 36.70 -9.97 -10.53
N THR A 119 37.40 -8.98 -11.11
CA THR A 119 37.41 -8.55 -12.53
C THR A 119 36.15 -7.99 -13.18
N GLY A 120 36.27 -6.75 -13.68
CA GLY A 120 35.42 -6.29 -14.78
C GLY A 120 35.35 -4.78 -15.01
N SER A 121 36.48 -4.11 -15.21
CA SER A 121 36.49 -2.75 -15.78
C SER A 121 36.12 -2.80 -17.27
N VAL A 122 35.01 -2.18 -17.65
CA VAL A 122 34.79 -1.66 -19.01
C VAL A 122 34.24 -0.24 -18.93
N GLY A 123 34.88 0.65 -19.67
CA GLY A 123 34.78 2.08 -19.52
C GLY A 123 33.67 2.77 -20.31
N ARG A 124 33.49 4.04 -19.93
CA ARG A 124 33.23 5.23 -20.75
C ARG A 124 32.11 5.18 -21.81
N GLY A 125 31.17 6.13 -21.65
CA GLY A 125 30.92 7.08 -22.74
C GLY A 125 29.46 7.50 -22.93
N ALA A 126 29.24 8.80 -22.67
CA ALA A 126 28.31 9.71 -23.37
C ALA A 126 26.79 9.49 -23.23
N GLY A 127 26.12 10.56 -22.78
CA GLY A 127 24.67 10.74 -22.95
C GLY A 127 23.87 11.13 -21.71
N GLN A 128 24.40 11.95 -20.79
CA GLN A 128 23.65 12.39 -19.60
C GLN A 128 23.11 13.83 -19.77
N GLU A 129 22.23 14.05 -20.76
CA GLU A 129 21.47 15.31 -20.84
C GLU A 129 19.98 15.12 -20.45
N GLY A 130 19.44 13.89 -20.53
CA GLY A 130 18.05 13.59 -20.19
C GLY A 130 17.78 13.18 -18.73
N SER A 131 18.81 12.81 -17.94
CA SER A 131 18.63 12.23 -16.59
C SER A 131 18.63 13.24 -15.44
N ARG A 132 18.73 14.55 -15.73
CA ARG A 132 18.84 15.57 -14.67
C ARG A 132 17.49 15.93 -14.04
N MET A 133 16.37 15.60 -14.70
CA MET A 133 15.02 15.86 -14.15
C MET A 133 14.55 14.81 -13.14
N THR A 134 15.04 13.57 -13.21
CA THR A 134 14.68 12.48 -12.28
C THR A 134 15.77 12.16 -11.25
N ARG A 135 16.91 12.85 -11.28
CA ARG A 135 17.95 12.69 -10.26
C ARG A 135 17.54 13.42 -8.99
N GLU A 136 17.38 12.65 -7.92
CA GLU A 136 17.14 13.19 -6.59
C GLU A 136 18.20 14.26 -6.23
N PRO A 137 17.80 15.43 -5.69
CA PRO A 137 18.75 16.45 -5.26
C PRO A 137 19.74 15.90 -4.24
N ASP A 138 20.99 16.34 -4.36
CA ASP A 138 22.02 16.08 -3.34
C ASP A 138 21.47 16.46 -1.95
N PRO A 139 21.80 15.72 -0.88
CA PRO A 139 21.32 16.02 0.48
C PRO A 139 21.52 17.49 0.88
N SER A 140 22.59 18.12 0.40
CA SER A 140 22.91 19.53 0.66
C SER A 140 21.99 20.52 -0.06
N GLN A 141 21.23 20.06 -1.06
CA GLN A 141 20.28 20.85 -1.86
C GLN A 141 18.83 20.68 -1.37
N ARG A 142 18.59 19.81 -0.38
CA ARG A 142 17.26 19.64 0.22
C ARG A 142 17.01 20.80 1.19
N THR A 143 15.83 21.41 1.06
CA THR A 143 15.43 22.51 1.93
C THR A 143 15.12 21.99 3.32
N ASP A 144 15.60 22.68 4.35
CA ASP A 144 15.27 22.38 5.75
C ASP A 144 13.86 22.93 6.07
N PRO A 145 12.86 22.05 6.33
CA PRO A 145 11.48 22.46 6.56
C PRO A 145 11.32 23.36 7.80
N LEU A 146 12.17 23.24 8.82
CA LEU A 146 12.11 24.11 10.01
C LEU A 146 12.51 25.55 9.68
N LYS A 147 13.43 25.72 8.72
CA LYS A 147 13.90 27.04 8.28
C LYS A 147 12.92 27.75 7.36
N VAL A 148 12.13 27.00 6.58
CA VAL A 148 11.10 27.56 5.70
C VAL A 148 9.91 28.07 6.51
N LEU A 149 9.48 27.32 7.51
CA LEU A 149 8.32 27.68 8.34
C LEU A 149 8.59 28.84 9.30
N GLY A 150 9.86 29.13 9.62
CA GLY A 150 10.26 30.22 10.51
C GLY A 150 10.59 31.55 9.82
N LYS A 151 10.51 31.65 8.49
CA LYS A 151 10.91 32.87 7.76
C LYS A 151 9.69 33.75 7.49
N PRO A 152 9.59 34.96 8.06
CA PRO A 152 8.49 35.87 7.72
C PRO A 152 8.59 36.25 6.24
N ALA A 153 7.49 36.09 5.50
CA ALA A 153 7.38 36.53 4.12
C ALA A 153 7.67 38.04 4.07
N SER A 154 8.70 38.43 3.34
CA SER A 154 9.00 39.83 3.02
C SER A 154 8.26 40.25 1.76
#